data_AF-A0A2M7AED4-F1
#
_entry.id   AF-A0A2M7AED4-F1
#
_cell.length_a   1.000
_cell.length_b   1.000
_cell.length_c   1.000
_cell.angle_alpha   90.00
_cell.angle_beta   90.00
_cell.angle_gamma   90.00
#
_symmetry.space_group_name_H-M   'P 1'
#
loop_
_entity.id
_entity.type
_entity.pdbx_description
1 polymer ?
#
loop_
_entity_poly.entity_id
_entity_poly.type
_entity_poly.pdbx_seq_one_letter_code
_entity_poly.pdbx_strand_id
1 'polypeptide(L)'
;MYKLKLHKNLDREKWGTFDKSQQILMIANELNRAKNWIIKGDLEEVINCYERAFELLDLTISLTTRKNLLKELLRFREMLAVQYISKQKDIALNQKLFNVLLSLDKDSYNIL
;
A
#
# COMPACT_ATOMS: atom_id res chain seq x y z
N MET A 1 -7.32 -18.25 6.10
CA MET A 1 -8.04 -16.97 6.29
C MET A 1 -7.02 -15.95 6.75
N TYR A 2 -6.65 -15.00 5.88
CA TYR A 2 -5.65 -13.96 6.20
C TYR A 2 -6.21 -13.08 7.33
N LYS A 3 -5.46 -12.93 8.43
CA LYS A 3 -5.86 -12.12 9.58
C LYS A 3 -4.96 -10.89 9.62
N LEU A 4 -5.34 -9.86 8.85
CA LEU A 4 -4.67 -8.57 8.87
C LEU A 4 -4.70 -8.01 10.31
N LYS A 5 -3.53 -7.65 10.85
CA LYS A 5 -3.45 -6.89 12.12
C LYS A 5 -3.86 -5.45 11.86
N LEU A 6 -5.14 -5.15 12.06
CA LEU A 6 -5.67 -3.79 11.93
C LEU A 6 -5.19 -2.89 13.08
N HIS A 7 -4.87 -1.65 12.74
CA HIS A 7 -4.48 -0.62 13.69
C HIS A 7 -5.71 -0.15 14.48
N LYS A 8 -5.69 -0.39 15.80
CA LYS A 8 -6.85 -0.21 16.71
C LYS A 8 -7.59 1.13 16.60
N ASN A 9 -6.89 2.21 16.24
CA ASN A 9 -7.42 3.57 16.22
C ASN A 9 -7.41 4.20 14.80
N LEU A 10 -7.43 3.38 13.76
CA LEU A 10 -7.57 3.84 12.38
C LEU A 10 -8.85 3.27 11.77
N ASP A 11 -9.86 4.13 11.64
CA ASP A 11 -11.12 3.80 11.00
C ASP A 11 -11.31 4.64 9.71
N ARG A 12 -12.42 4.38 9.02
CA ARG A 12 -12.77 5.04 7.76
C ARG A 12 -12.96 6.54 7.92
N GLU A 13 -13.52 7.00 9.03
CA GLU A 13 -13.80 8.42 9.28
C GLU A 13 -12.48 9.19 9.46
N LYS A 14 -11.62 8.71 10.35
CA LYS A 14 -10.30 9.28 10.57
C LYS A 14 -9.41 9.18 9.33
N TRP A 15 -9.47 8.08 8.58
CA TRP A 15 -8.71 7.97 7.34
C TRP A 15 -9.18 8.96 6.27
N GLY A 16 -10.49 9.25 6.25
CA GLY A 16 -11.08 10.21 5.33
C GLY A 16 -10.71 11.66 5.56
N THR A 17 -10.08 12.00 6.69
CA THR A 17 -9.59 13.37 6.93
C THR A 17 -8.30 13.70 6.18
N PHE A 18 -7.57 12.68 5.71
CA PHE A 18 -6.38 12.85 4.89
C PHE A 18 -6.77 13.07 3.43
N ASP A 19 -6.06 13.98 2.76
CA ASP A 19 -6.23 14.15 1.32
C ASP A 19 -5.73 12.91 0.55
N LYS A 20 -6.06 12.86 -0.74
CA LYS A 20 -5.76 11.66 -1.53
C LYS A 20 -4.26 11.41 -1.68
N SER A 21 -3.47 12.47 -1.82
CA SER A 21 -2.03 12.39 -1.97
C SER A 21 -1.38 11.89 -0.67
N GLN A 22 -1.83 12.37 0.48
CA GLN A 22 -1.42 11.89 1.80
C GLN A 22 -1.73 10.39 1.98
N GLN A 23 -2.93 9.96 1.61
CA GLN A 23 -3.32 8.55 1.68
C GLN A 23 -2.39 7.68 0.82
N ILE A 24 -2.10 8.10 -0.40
CA ILE A 24 -1.20 7.39 -1.34
C ILE A 24 0.23 7.35 -0.79
N LEU A 25 0.75 8.47 -0.29
CA LEU A 25 2.11 8.55 0.28
C LEU A 25 2.27 7.66 1.51
N MET A 26 1.27 7.59 2.38
CA MET A 26 1.30 6.70 3.54
C MET A 26 1.33 5.22 3.13
N ILE A 27 0.57 4.82 2.10
CA ILE A 27 0.68 3.46 1.54
C ILE A 27 2.06 3.25 0.91
N ALA A 28 2.57 4.24 0.15
CA ALA A 28 3.87 4.14 -0.52
C ALA A 28 5.03 4.01 0.49
N ASN A 29 4.94 4.70 1.64
CA ASN A 29 5.92 4.59 2.72
C ASN A 29 6.01 3.16 3.28
N GLU A 30 4.90 2.43 3.33
CA GLU A 30 4.91 1.01 3.72
C GLU A 30 5.66 0.14 2.70
N LEU A 31 5.51 0.40 1.40
CA LEU A 31 6.26 -0.30 0.36
C LEU A 31 7.76 0.05 0.40
N ASN A 32 8.10 1.30 0.69
CA ASN A 32 9.50 1.71 0.87
C ASN A 32 10.11 1.06 2.13
N ARG A 33 9.34 0.96 3.22
CA ARG A 33 9.75 0.23 4.43
C ARG A 33 9.93 -1.25 4.18
N ALA A 34 9.01 -1.88 3.43
CA ALA A 34 9.12 -3.27 3.02
C ALA A 34 10.42 -3.52 2.24
N LYS A 35 10.77 -2.66 1.27
CA LYS A 35 12.04 -2.75 0.52
C LYS A 35 13.25 -2.85 1.44
N ASN A 36 13.33 -1.99 2.46
CA ASN A 36 14.44 -1.99 3.42
C ASN A 36 14.53 -3.30 4.20
N TRP A 37 13.39 -3.90 4.56
CA TRP A 37 13.35 -5.19 5.25
C TRP A 37 13.65 -6.38 4.34
N ILE A 38 13.25 -6.32 3.06
CA ILE A 38 13.65 -7.32 2.06
C ILE A 38 15.18 -7.37 1.95
N ILE A 39 15.83 -6.21 1.86
CA ILE A 39 17.30 -6.11 1.79
C ILE A 39 17.97 -6.71 3.04
N LYS A 40 17.35 -6.52 4.21
CA LYS A 40 17.85 -7.08 5.49
C LYS A 40 17.54 -8.56 5.68
N GLY A 41 16.69 -9.15 4.83
CA GLY A 41 16.27 -10.55 4.96
C GLY A 41 15.24 -10.81 6.07
N ASP A 42 14.62 -9.77 6.63
CA ASP A 42 13.61 -9.90 7.68
C ASP A 42 12.21 -10.05 7.08
N LEU A 43 11.82 -11.29 6.79
CA LEU A 43 10.55 -11.58 6.12
C LEU A 43 9.32 -11.29 6.98
N GLU A 44 9.43 -11.37 8.31
CA GLU A 44 8.32 -11.07 9.21
C GLU A 44 7.99 -9.58 9.14
N GLU A 45 9.01 -8.72 9.16
CA GLU A 45 8.82 -7.28 9.01
C GLU A 45 8.34 -6.88 7.62
N VAL A 46 8.76 -7.59 6.56
CA VAL A 46 8.18 -7.39 5.22
C VAL A 46 6.68 -7.68 5.20
N ILE A 47 6.27 -8.79 5.83
CA ILE A 47 4.85 -9.15 5.94
C ILE A 47 4.09 -8.07 6.72
N ASN A 48 4.62 -7.61 7.86
CA ASN A 48 4.01 -6.54 8.66
C ASN A 48 3.80 -5.26 7.83
N CYS A 49 4.78 -4.86 7.01
CA CYS A 49 4.65 -3.71 6.11
C CYS A 49 3.55 -3.91 5.06
N TYR A 50 3.48 -5.08 4.43
CA TYR A 50 2.45 -5.36 3.43
C TYR A 50 1.05 -5.45 4.03
N GLU A 51 0.88 -6.04 5.22
CA GLU A 51 -0.41 -6.05 5.91
C GLU A 51 -0.89 -4.63 6.22
N ARG A 52 0.03 -3.75 6.64
CA ARG A 52 -0.26 -2.33 6.84
C ARG A 52 -0.61 -1.63 5.52
N ALA A 53 0.12 -1.91 4.45
CA ALA A 53 -0.20 -1.36 3.13
C ALA A 53 -1.61 -1.79 2.65
N PHE A 54 -2.00 -3.05 2.87
CA PHE A 54 -3.35 -3.53 2.57
C PHE A 54 -4.43 -2.81 3.36
N GLU A 55 -4.23 -2.64 4.67
CA GLU A 55 -5.19 -1.93 5.51
C GLU A 55 -5.43 -0.50 5.00
N LEU A 56 -4.36 0.25 4.74
CA LEU A 56 -4.44 1.63 4.26
C LEU A 56 -5.04 1.71 2.85
N LEU A 57 -4.70 0.75 1.99
CA LEU A 57 -5.25 0.64 0.64
C LEU A 57 -6.75 0.33 0.68
N ASP A 58 -7.20 -0.60 1.51
CA ASP A 58 -8.60 -0.99 1.63
C ASP A 58 -9.46 0.15 2.20
N LEU A 59 -8.92 0.91 3.17
CA LEU A 59 -9.56 2.16 3.62
C LEU A 59 -9.65 3.19 2.49
N THR A 60 -8.59 3.36 1.70
CA THR A 60 -8.55 4.27 0.54
C THR A 60 -9.54 3.86 -0.55
N ILE A 61 -9.65 2.56 -0.84
CA ILE A 61 -10.65 1.97 -1.75
C ILE A 61 -12.06 2.29 -1.26
N SER A 62 -12.34 2.08 0.03
CA SER A 62 -13.67 2.31 0.63
C SER A 62 -14.14 3.77 0.56
N LEU A 63 -13.21 4.71 0.43
CA LEU A 63 -13.46 6.16 0.33
C LEU A 63 -13.46 6.67 -1.11
N THR A 64 -13.01 5.86 -2.07
CA THR A 64 -12.82 6.31 -3.46
C THR A 64 -14.11 6.19 -4.26
N THR A 65 -14.67 7.33 -4.67
CA THR A 65 -15.88 7.41 -5.50
C THR A 65 -15.59 7.45 -7.01
N ARG A 66 -14.37 7.87 -7.40
CA ARG A 66 -13.93 7.92 -8.81
C ARG A 66 -13.72 6.51 -9.37
N LYS A 67 -14.63 6.04 -10.23
CA LYS A 67 -14.63 4.67 -10.77
C LYS A 67 -13.32 4.25 -11.45
N ASN A 68 -12.68 5.14 -12.20
CA ASN A 68 -11.40 4.81 -12.88
C ASN A 68 -10.28 4.58 -11.86
N LEU A 69 -10.14 5.46 -10.88
CA LEU A 69 -9.15 5.29 -9.80
C LEU A 69 -9.44 4.05 -8.96
N LEU A 70 -10.72 3.79 -8.65
CA LEU A 70 -11.13 2.59 -7.92
C LEU A 70 -10.68 1.30 -8.62
N LYS A 71 -10.83 1.22 -9.94
CA LYS A 71 -10.33 0.07 -10.73
C LYS A 71 -8.83 -0.11 -10.60
N GLU A 72 -8.07 0.98 -10.69
CA GLU A 72 -6.60 0.91 -10.58
C GLU A 72 -6.14 0.56 -9.15
N LEU A 73 -6.81 1.05 -8.11
CA LEU A 73 -6.53 0.68 -6.72
C LEU A 73 -6.80 -0.82 -6.48
N LEU A 74 -7.87 -1.37 -7.08
CA LEU A 74 -8.19 -2.80 -6.98
C LEU A 74 -7.16 -3.66 -7.73
N ARG A 75 -6.72 -3.25 -8.93
CA ARG A 75 -5.63 -3.92 -9.66
C ARG A 75 -4.31 -3.87 -8.89
N PHE A 76 -4.00 -2.71 -8.32
CA PHE A 76 -2.82 -2.53 -7.47
C PHE A 76 -2.87 -3.48 -6.27
N ARG A 77 -4.04 -3.61 -5.62
CA ARG A 77 -4.26 -4.56 -4.52
C ARG A 77 -3.94 -6.00 -4.92
N GLU A 78 -4.39 -6.44 -6.10
CA GLU A 78 -4.09 -7.78 -6.62
C GLU A 78 -2.59 -7.98 -6.86
N MET A 79 -1.91 -6.99 -7.44
CA MET A 79 -0.46 -7.06 -7.67
C MET A 79 0.35 -7.05 -6.37
N LEU A 80 -0.10 -6.30 -5.35
CA LEU A 80 0.49 -6.37 -4.01
C LEU A 80 0.27 -7.75 -3.38
N ALA A 81 -0.89 -8.39 -3.62
CA ALA A 81 -1.15 -9.74 -3.13
C ALA A 81 -0.20 -10.78 -3.72
N VAL A 82 0.19 -10.63 -5.00
CA VAL A 82 1.23 -11.48 -5.61
C VAL A 82 2.55 -11.38 -4.84
N GLN A 83 3.00 -10.17 -4.48
CA GLN A 83 4.20 -9.99 -3.66
C GLN A 83 4.03 -10.56 -2.24
N TYR A 84 2.86 -10.37 -1.63
CA TYR A 84 2.58 -10.83 -0.28
C TYR A 84 2.62 -12.36 -0.16
N ILE A 85 2.00 -13.11 -1.08
CA ILE A 85 1.95 -14.57 -1.04
C ILE A 85 3.25 -15.23 -1.53
N SER A 86 4.07 -14.51 -2.29
CA SER A 86 5.33 -15.06 -2.80
C SER A 86 6.27 -15.45 -1.66
N LYS A 87 6.87 -16.64 -1.75
CA LYS A 87 7.86 -17.14 -0.78
C LYS A 87 9.14 -16.31 -0.79
N GLN A 88 9.50 -15.76 -1.94
CA GLN A 88 10.65 -14.88 -2.12
C GLN A 88 10.16 -13.48 -2.45
N LYS A 89 10.72 -12.47 -1.79
CA LYS A 89 10.31 -11.08 -1.98
C LYS A 89 11.17 -10.44 -3.06
N ASP A 90 10.50 -9.94 -4.10
CA ASP A 90 11.18 -9.35 -5.25
C ASP A 90 11.28 -7.83 -5.06
N ILE A 91 12.51 -7.36 -4.85
CA ILE A 91 12.84 -5.94 -4.65
C ILE A 91 12.43 -5.11 -5.88
N ALA A 92 12.65 -5.63 -7.09
CA ALA A 92 12.35 -4.90 -8.31
C ALA A 92 10.82 -4.75 -8.50
N LEU A 93 10.06 -5.81 -8.22
CA LEU A 93 8.60 -5.73 -8.24
C LEU A 93 8.06 -4.83 -7.12
N ASN A 94 8.63 -4.88 -5.90
CA ASN A 94 8.27 -3.95 -4.83
C ASN A 94 8.50 -2.49 -5.24
N GLN A 95 9.62 -2.18 -5.89
CA GLN A 95 9.91 -0.84 -6.41
C GLN A 95 8.95 -0.43 -7.53
N LYS A 96 8.57 -1.36 -8.43
CA LYS A 96 7.57 -1.09 -9.46
C LYS A 96 6.21 -0.77 -8.85
N LEU A 97 5.78 -1.52 -7.84
CA LEU A 97 4.54 -1.24 -7.10
C LEU A 97 4.58 0.15 -6.47
N PHE A 98 5.69 0.51 -5.82
CA PHE A 98 5.88 1.86 -5.27
C PHE A 98 5.69 2.95 -6.34
N ASN A 99 6.34 2.81 -7.49
CA ASN A 99 6.23 3.78 -8.58
C ASN A 99 4.81 3.85 -9.17
N VAL A 100 4.15 2.70 -9.36
CA VAL A 100 2.78 2.64 -9.87
C VAL A 100 1.82 3.35 -8.91
N LEU A 101 1.94 3.10 -7.61
CA LEU A 101 1.10 3.72 -6.60
C LEU A 101 1.20 5.25 -6.62
N LEU A 102 2.42 5.79 -6.74
CA LEU A 102 2.64 7.23 -6.85
C LEU A 102 2.08 7.82 -8.15
N SER A 103 2.07 7.05 -9.23
CA SER A 103 1.49 7.50 -10.51
C SER A 103 -0.04 7.57 -10.51
N LEU A 104 -0.73 7.00 -9.51
CA LEU A 104 -2.19 7.04 -9.39
C LEU A 104 -2.72 8.43 -9.03
N ASP A 105 -1.85 9.34 -8.60
CA ASP A 105 -2.19 10.71 -8.25
C ASP A 105 -1.07 11.66 -8.66
N LYS A 106 -1.42 12.67 -9.45
CA LYS A 106 -0.44 13.59 -10.07
C LYS A 106 0.37 14.37 -9.05
N ASP A 107 -0.24 14.67 -7.90
CA ASP A 107 0.37 15.51 -6.87
C ASP A 107 1.25 14.69 -5.93
N SER A 108 1.07 13.38 -5.86
CA SER A 108 1.90 12.49 -5.03
C SER A 108 3.36 12.44 -5.45
N TYR A 109 3.67 12.62 -6.75
CA TYR A 109 5.05 12.70 -7.22
C TYR A 109 5.74 14.03 -6.82
N ASN A 110 4.96 15.10 -6.62
CA ASN A 110 5.48 16.44 -6.31
C ASN A 110 5.83 16.62 -4.82
N ILE A 111 5.50 15.63 -3.98
CA ILE A 111 5.64 15.68 -2.51
C ILE A 111 6.80 14.79 -2.01
N LEU A 112 7.47 14.06 -2.91
CA LEU A 112 8.66 13.23 -2.64
C LEU A 112 9.96 14.01 -2.84
#